data_AF-A0A533ZWX4-F1
#
_entry.id   AF-A0A533ZWX4-F1
#
_cell.length_a   1.000
_cell.length_b   1.000
_cell.length_c   1.000
_cell.angle_alpha   90.00
_cell.angle_beta   90.00
_cell.angle_gamma   90.00
#
_symmetry.space_group_name_H-M   'P 1'
#
loop_
_entity.id
_entity.type
_entity.pdbx_description
1 polymer ?
#
loop_
_entity_poly.entity_id
_entity_poly.type
_entity_poly.pdbx_seq_one_letter_code
_entity_poly.pdbx_strand_id
1 'polypeptide(L)'
;MTIPDYELVVDIFENAPSYKRHCAAAAILRNFDKATWNNISSTYNPLSQTFLQTFRRNLNWTLICKYQKLSEDCMEKFEKHLCWWNVSRHQKHLSPDFIKRHKHQLEWTQLAKYQQLDEDMLREMKDVVDWVVVSYHQKLSTAFMDEFHREICWEIVSFTQHSICQDLDFAEKYASRLNWFSICKYNSLPVDFIKRFIRRFNPYTLYYYQGYVVLESPYAEVKLECRRPAPYA
;
A
#
# COMPACT_ATOMS: atom_id res chain seq x y z
N MET A 1 10.62 13.64 38.65
CA MET A 1 11.21 14.38 37.53
C MET A 1 10.28 14.22 36.35
N THR A 2 9.68 15.31 35.89
CA THR A 2 8.91 15.32 34.64
C THR A 2 9.85 14.93 33.50
N ILE A 3 9.41 14.02 32.64
CA ILE A 3 10.13 13.65 31.42
C ILE A 3 10.34 14.95 30.63
N PRO A 4 11.58 15.32 30.28
CA PRO A 4 11.82 16.53 29.50
C PRO A 4 11.06 16.42 28.19
N ASP A 5 10.35 17.50 27.85
CA ASP A 5 9.62 17.59 26.58
C ASP A 5 10.60 17.32 25.43
N TYR A 6 10.20 16.45 24.51
CA TYR A 6 10.94 16.14 23.28
C TYR A 6 11.50 17.42 22.63
N GLU A 7 10.68 18.47 22.58
CA GLU A 7 11.05 19.73 21.93
C GLU A 7 12.27 20.36 22.58
N LEU A 8 12.32 20.37 23.91
CA LEU A 8 13.45 20.92 24.67
C LEU A 8 14.74 20.13 24.42
N VAL A 9 14.65 18.80 24.30
CA VAL A 9 15.82 17.94 24.05
C VAL A 9 16.44 18.21 22.69
N VAL A 10 15.59 18.18 21.66
CA VAL A 10 16.03 18.39 20.28
C VAL A 10 16.52 19.82 20.12
N ASP A 11 15.83 20.81 20.70
CA ASP A 11 16.27 22.21 20.71
C ASP A 11 17.66 22.38 21.32
N ILE A 12 17.89 21.84 22.54
CA ILE A 12 19.20 21.88 23.21
C ILE A 12 20.31 21.31 22.32
N PHE A 13 20.04 20.22 21.60
CA PHE A 13 21.05 19.57 20.77
C PHE A 13 21.26 20.26 19.42
N GLU A 14 20.17 20.55 18.70
CA GLU A 14 20.23 21.08 17.34
C GLU A 14 20.75 22.51 17.31
N ASN A 15 20.30 23.35 18.26
CA ASN A 15 20.70 24.75 18.36
C ASN A 15 22.01 24.96 19.12
N ALA A 16 22.58 23.91 19.72
CA ALA A 16 23.94 23.99 20.26
C ALA A 16 24.96 24.22 19.11
N PRO A 17 25.88 25.20 19.26
CA PRO A 17 27.01 25.35 18.36
C PRO A 17 27.76 24.03 18.19
N SER A 18 28.31 23.75 17.00
CA SER A 18 28.94 22.47 16.68
C SER A 18 29.97 22.01 17.74
N TYR A 19 30.79 22.92 18.25
CA TYR A 19 31.79 22.65 19.30
C TYR A 19 31.20 22.36 20.69
N LYS A 20 29.94 22.73 20.95
CA LYS A 20 29.20 22.45 22.19
C LYS A 20 28.28 21.24 22.10
N ARG A 21 28.04 20.68 20.91
CA ARG A 21 27.15 19.51 20.73
C ARG A 21 27.60 18.30 21.53
N HIS A 22 28.90 18.12 21.75
CA HIS A 22 29.40 17.06 22.61
C HIS A 22 28.94 17.22 24.07
N CYS A 23 29.02 18.43 24.62
CA CYS A 23 28.56 18.73 25.98
C CYS A 23 27.04 18.57 26.09
N ALA A 24 26.29 19.08 25.11
CA ALA A 24 24.84 18.90 25.04
C ALA A 24 24.46 17.41 25.02
N ALA A 25 25.12 16.61 24.18
CA ALA A 25 24.91 15.16 24.10
C ALA A 25 25.24 14.45 25.42
N ALA A 26 26.35 14.80 26.07
CA ALA A 26 26.73 14.22 27.35
C ALA A 26 25.70 14.53 28.46
N ALA A 27 25.15 15.75 28.48
CA ALA A 27 24.09 16.13 29.42
C ALA A 27 22.79 15.35 29.18
N ILE A 28 22.39 15.18 27.92
CA ILE A 28 21.23 14.38 27.52
C ILE A 28 21.39 12.92 27.95
N LEU A 29 22.53 12.31 27.63
CA LEU A 29 22.80 10.89 27.91
C LEU A 29 22.78 10.54 29.41
N ARG A 30 23.20 11.46 30.28
CA ARG A 30 23.26 11.23 31.74
C ARG A 30 21.89 11.19 32.40
N ASN A 31 20.89 11.84 31.80
CA ASN A 31 19.62 12.11 32.46
C ASN A 31 18.46 11.26 31.92
N PHE A 32 18.64 10.55 30.80
CA PHE A 32 17.52 9.94 30.08
C PHE A 32 17.47 8.43 30.27
N ASP A 33 16.29 7.97 30.68
CA ASP A 33 15.97 6.56 30.78
C ASP A 33 15.44 6.00 29.44
N LYS A 34 15.20 4.69 29.42
CA LYS A 34 14.66 3.99 28.24
C LYS A 34 13.28 4.52 27.82
N ALA A 35 12.44 4.91 28.76
CA ALA A 35 11.11 5.46 28.46
C ALA A 35 11.21 6.79 27.72
N THR A 36 12.10 7.68 28.16
CA THR A 36 12.40 8.95 27.50
C THR A 36 12.89 8.73 26.07
N TRP A 37 13.82 7.78 25.86
CA TRP A 37 14.31 7.45 24.51
C TRP A 37 13.23 6.87 23.59
N ASN A 38 12.33 6.05 24.13
CA ASN A 38 11.18 5.55 23.36
C ASN A 38 10.26 6.70 22.94
N ASN A 39 9.94 7.62 23.84
CA ASN A 39 9.08 8.78 23.55
C ASN A 39 9.70 9.65 22.44
N ILE A 40 11.00 9.94 22.53
CA ILE A 40 11.74 10.64 21.48
C ILE A 40 11.71 9.86 20.17
N SER A 41 11.86 8.54 20.20
CA SER A 41 11.89 7.71 18.99
C SER A 41 10.52 7.58 18.31
N SER A 42 9.43 7.71 19.06
CA SER A 42 8.05 7.63 18.56
C SER A 42 7.41 8.99 18.28
N THR A 43 8.16 10.08 18.46
CA THR A 43 7.65 11.41 18.10
C THR A 43 7.35 11.46 16.60
N TYR A 44 6.40 12.30 16.20
CA TYR A 44 6.14 12.61 14.80
C TYR A 44 6.99 13.78 14.29
N ASN A 45 7.60 14.54 15.21
CA ASN A 45 8.48 15.64 14.86
C ASN A 45 9.76 15.09 14.19
N PRO A 46 10.27 15.73 13.12
CA PRO A 46 11.44 15.22 12.41
C PRO A 46 12.70 15.24 13.27
N LEU A 47 13.39 14.10 13.37
CA LEU A 47 14.72 14.00 13.94
C LEU A 47 15.78 14.24 12.86
N SER A 48 16.73 15.15 13.11
CA SER A 48 17.81 15.39 12.16
C SER A 48 18.72 14.17 12.03
N GLN A 49 19.38 14.03 10.88
CA GLN A 49 20.36 12.96 10.68
C GLN A 49 21.54 13.07 11.67
N THR A 50 21.91 14.29 12.09
CA THR A 50 22.94 14.52 13.12
C THR A 50 22.50 14.03 14.50
N PHE A 51 21.23 14.22 14.86
CA PHE A 51 20.66 13.66 16.07
C PHE A 51 20.66 12.14 16.04
N LEU A 52 20.13 11.55 14.95
CA LEU A 52 20.11 10.10 14.74
C LEU A 52 21.51 9.50 14.86
N GLN A 53 22.51 10.12 14.23
CA GLN A 53 23.90 9.68 14.29
C GLN A 53 24.46 9.72 15.72
N THR A 54 24.20 10.80 16.45
CA THR A 54 24.78 11.04 17.78
C THR A 54 24.18 10.07 18.80
N PHE A 55 22.87 9.84 18.74
CA PHE A 55 22.14 9.03 19.71
C PHE A 55 21.75 7.64 19.20
N ARG A 56 22.35 7.17 18.09
CA ARG A 56 22.02 5.90 17.42
C ARG A 56 21.97 4.66 18.33
N ARG A 57 22.73 4.63 19.44
CA ARG A 57 22.74 3.48 20.36
C ARG A 57 21.62 3.51 21.39
N ASN A 58 21.02 4.68 21.60
CA ASN A 58 19.98 4.91 22.59
C ASN A 58 18.58 4.93 21.97
N LEU A 59 18.49 5.36 20.71
CA LEU A 59 17.24 5.40 19.96
C LEU A 59 16.66 4.00 19.74
N ASN A 60 15.34 3.93 19.85
CA ASN A 60 14.59 2.73 19.51
C ASN A 60 14.29 2.75 18.01
N TRP A 61 15.15 2.09 17.25
CA TRP A 61 15.05 2.05 15.78
C TRP A 61 13.77 1.40 15.25
N THR A 62 13.13 0.52 16.03
CA THR A 62 11.82 -0.01 15.65
C THR A 62 10.79 1.12 15.62
N LEU A 63 10.78 2.01 16.62
CA LEU A 63 9.91 3.18 16.65
C LEU A 63 10.32 4.22 15.59
N ILE A 64 11.62 4.46 15.41
CA ILE A 64 12.12 5.37 14.35
C ILE A 64 11.60 4.94 12.98
N CYS A 65 11.79 3.67 12.59
CA CYS A 65 11.34 3.17 11.29
C CYS A 65 9.82 3.24 11.10
N LYS A 66 9.06 3.29 12.20
CA LYS A 66 7.59 3.34 12.16
C LYS A 66 7.04 4.76 12.09
N TYR A 67 7.63 5.70 12.83
CA TYR A 67 7.07 7.04 13.04
C TYR A 67 7.80 8.15 12.29
N GLN A 68 9.10 7.99 12.04
CA GLN A 68 9.90 8.98 11.32
C GLN A 68 9.83 8.76 9.82
N LYS A 69 9.83 9.85 9.04
CA LYS A 69 10.03 9.80 7.59
C LYS A 69 11.53 9.77 7.31
N LEU A 70 12.05 8.61 6.90
CA LEU A 70 13.46 8.40 6.61
C LEU A 70 13.70 8.58 5.09
N SER A 71 14.71 9.36 4.72
CA SER A 71 15.20 9.36 3.35
C SER A 71 15.99 8.08 3.05
N GLU A 72 16.12 7.71 1.77
CA GLU A 72 16.91 6.55 1.35
C GLU A 72 18.37 6.67 1.80
N ASP A 73 19.01 7.82 1.63
CA ASP A 73 20.37 8.08 2.14
C ASP A 73 20.50 7.87 3.65
N CYS A 74 19.46 8.24 4.42
CA CYS A 74 19.43 8.02 5.86
C CYS A 74 19.32 6.52 6.15
N MET A 75 18.46 5.80 5.42
CA MET A 75 18.29 4.36 5.57
C MET A 75 19.58 3.61 5.22
N GLU A 76 20.26 3.97 4.13
CA GLU A 76 21.55 3.38 3.75
C GLU A 76 22.61 3.60 4.83
N LYS A 77 22.70 4.81 5.40
CA LYS A 77 23.66 5.11 6.45
C LYS A 77 23.42 4.31 7.74
N PHE A 78 22.17 4.00 8.05
CA PHE A 78 21.77 3.32 9.29
C PHE A 78 21.26 1.90 9.08
N GLU A 79 21.58 1.28 7.94
CA GLU A 79 21.08 -0.01 7.47
C GLU A 79 21.05 -1.09 8.57
N LYS A 80 22.14 -1.21 9.34
CA LYS A 80 22.32 -2.21 10.40
C LYS A 80 21.40 -2.02 11.62
N HIS A 81 20.78 -0.85 11.74
CA HIS A 81 19.87 -0.52 12.83
C HIS A 81 18.40 -0.62 12.43
N LEU A 82 18.09 -0.64 11.12
CA LEU A 82 16.72 -0.57 10.66
C LEU A 82 15.93 -1.84 10.97
N CYS A 83 14.68 -1.65 11.36
CA CYS A 83 13.68 -2.71 11.35
C CYS A 83 13.04 -2.75 9.96
N TRP A 84 13.51 -3.65 9.10
CA TRP A 84 13.08 -3.71 7.70
C TRP A 84 11.60 -4.00 7.49
N TRP A 85 10.97 -4.73 8.42
CA TRP A 85 9.52 -4.89 8.43
C TRP A 85 8.80 -3.55 8.59
N ASN A 86 9.26 -2.70 9.52
CA ASN A 86 8.71 -1.35 9.68
C ASN A 86 9.06 -0.45 8.50
N VAL A 87 10.26 -0.58 7.93
CA VAL A 87 10.64 0.15 6.71
C VAL A 87 9.64 -0.15 5.59
N SER A 88 9.43 -1.44 5.30
CA SER A 88 8.55 -1.93 4.24
C SER A 88 7.09 -1.51 4.44
N ARG A 89 6.64 -1.43 5.70
CA ARG A 89 5.26 -1.09 6.07
C ARG A 89 4.97 0.40 6.13
N HIS A 90 5.92 1.19 6.65
CA HIS A 90 5.66 2.57 7.08
C HIS A 90 6.38 3.62 6.23
N GLN A 91 7.51 3.29 5.62
CA GLN A 91 8.20 4.22 4.74
C GLN A 91 7.47 4.27 3.40
N LYS A 92 7.09 5.48 2.99
CA LYS A 92 6.36 5.73 1.75
C LYS A 92 7.33 6.20 0.67
N HIS A 93 7.04 5.84 -0.58
CA HIS A 93 7.79 6.28 -1.76
C HIS A 93 9.25 5.78 -1.80
N LEU A 94 9.47 4.49 -1.50
CA LEU A 94 10.76 3.87 -1.82
C LEU A 94 10.89 3.78 -3.34
N SER A 95 12.04 4.15 -3.86
CA SER A 95 12.37 4.11 -5.27
C SER A 95 12.55 2.65 -5.73
N PRO A 96 12.25 2.33 -7.01
CA PRO A 96 12.52 1.02 -7.57
C PRO A 96 13.98 0.57 -7.37
N ASP A 97 14.93 1.50 -7.53
CA ASP A 97 16.36 1.20 -7.35
C ASP A 97 16.70 0.85 -5.90
N PHE A 98 16.11 1.55 -4.93
CA PHE A 98 16.29 1.22 -3.51
C PHE A 98 15.71 -0.16 -3.19
N ILE A 99 14.49 -0.44 -3.68
CA ILE A 99 13.84 -1.74 -3.48
C ILE A 99 14.71 -2.86 -4.05
N LYS A 100 15.26 -2.68 -5.25
CA LYS A 100 16.15 -3.66 -5.89
C LYS A 100 17.43 -3.91 -5.11
N ARG A 101 18.08 -2.85 -4.60
CA ARG A 101 19.29 -2.96 -3.77
C ARG A 101 19.03 -3.70 -2.45
N HIS A 102 17.87 -3.47 -1.84
CA HIS A 102 17.52 -3.98 -0.51
C HIS A 102 16.51 -5.15 -0.54
N LYS A 103 16.35 -5.82 -1.68
CA LYS A 103 15.35 -6.86 -1.92
C LYS A 103 15.38 -8.07 -0.97
N HIS A 104 16.54 -8.34 -0.37
CA HIS A 104 16.73 -9.44 0.58
C HIS A 104 16.44 -9.05 2.04
N GLN A 105 16.23 -7.76 2.29
CA GLN A 105 15.97 -7.21 3.61
C GLN A 105 14.51 -6.76 3.72
N LEU A 106 13.97 -6.20 2.64
CA LEU A 106 12.59 -5.73 2.58
C LEU A 106 11.59 -6.90 2.65
N GLU A 107 10.48 -6.63 3.32
CA GLU A 107 9.37 -7.55 3.49
C GLU A 107 8.38 -7.35 2.34
N TRP A 108 8.49 -8.17 1.30
CA TRP A 108 7.73 -8.03 0.05
C TRP A 108 6.21 -7.95 0.24
N THR A 109 5.65 -8.79 1.12
CA THR A 109 4.22 -8.75 1.42
C THR A 109 3.80 -7.43 2.10
N GLN A 110 4.67 -6.81 2.90
CA GLN A 110 4.38 -5.48 3.45
C GLN A 110 4.50 -4.40 2.36
N LEU A 111 5.52 -4.48 1.51
CA LEU A 111 5.67 -3.57 0.36
C LEU A 111 4.45 -3.62 -0.55
N ALA A 112 4.03 -4.81 -0.99
CA ALA A 112 2.86 -5.00 -1.85
C ALA A 112 1.54 -4.59 -1.19
N LYS A 113 1.49 -4.48 0.14
CA LYS A 113 0.29 -4.01 0.85
C LYS A 113 0.23 -2.49 0.94
N TYR A 114 1.37 -1.85 1.17
CA TYR A 114 1.45 -0.44 1.58
C TYR A 114 2.06 0.49 0.53
N GLN A 115 2.62 -0.05 -0.55
CA GLN A 115 3.15 0.69 -1.68
C GLN A 115 2.47 0.29 -2.98
N GLN A 116 2.52 1.16 -3.98
CA GLN A 116 2.13 0.81 -5.36
C GLN A 116 3.40 0.39 -6.09
N LEU A 117 3.46 -0.88 -6.47
CA LEU A 117 4.57 -1.49 -7.16
C LEU A 117 4.21 -1.60 -8.63
N ASP A 118 5.18 -1.36 -9.51
CA ASP A 118 4.98 -1.70 -10.92
C ASP A 118 4.99 -3.22 -11.11
N GLU A 119 4.44 -3.65 -12.24
CA GLU A 119 4.30 -5.07 -12.55
C GLU A 119 5.64 -5.78 -12.75
N ASP A 120 6.70 -5.07 -13.13
CA ASP A 120 8.04 -5.65 -13.27
C ASP A 120 8.63 -6.01 -11.90
N MET A 121 8.47 -5.15 -10.90
CA MET A 121 8.79 -5.48 -9.51
C MET A 121 7.92 -6.62 -8.97
N LEU A 122 6.64 -6.66 -9.32
CA LEU A 122 5.77 -7.79 -8.93
C LEU A 122 6.25 -9.13 -9.55
N ARG A 123 6.71 -9.12 -10.81
CA ARG A 123 7.33 -10.29 -11.45
C ARG A 123 8.60 -10.75 -10.73
N GLU A 124 9.43 -9.81 -10.27
CA GLU A 124 10.66 -10.13 -9.54
C GLU A 124 10.38 -10.82 -8.19
N MET A 125 9.24 -10.55 -7.55
CA MET A 125 8.88 -11.11 -6.24
C MET A 125 7.86 -12.26 -6.29
N LYS A 126 7.52 -12.77 -7.47
CA LYS A 126 6.46 -13.77 -7.69
C LYS A 126 6.53 -15.00 -6.78
N ASP A 127 7.73 -15.41 -6.38
CA ASP A 127 7.97 -16.61 -5.58
C ASP A 127 7.89 -16.38 -4.06
N VAL A 128 7.85 -15.12 -3.61
CA VAL A 128 7.94 -14.74 -2.19
C VAL A 128 6.79 -13.85 -1.72
N VAL A 129 5.94 -13.38 -2.63
CA VAL A 129 4.82 -12.49 -2.31
C VAL A 129 3.54 -13.28 -2.01
N ASP A 130 2.73 -12.74 -1.10
CA ASP A 130 1.36 -13.21 -0.90
C ASP A 130 0.47 -12.69 -2.04
N TRP A 131 0.01 -13.60 -2.90
CA TRP A 131 -0.85 -13.29 -4.04
C TRP A 131 -2.23 -12.75 -3.67
N VAL A 132 -2.74 -13.04 -2.48
CA VAL A 132 -3.97 -12.44 -1.95
C VAL A 132 -3.74 -10.95 -1.71
N VAL A 133 -2.59 -10.60 -1.13
CA VAL A 133 -2.19 -9.20 -0.91
C VAL A 133 -1.99 -8.47 -2.23
N VAL A 134 -1.31 -9.08 -3.20
CA VAL A 134 -1.13 -8.50 -4.55
C VAL A 134 -2.49 -8.24 -5.19
N SER A 135 -3.37 -9.25 -5.22
CA SER A 135 -4.70 -9.15 -5.84
C SER A 135 -5.57 -8.03 -5.24
N TYR A 136 -5.42 -7.78 -3.93
CA TYR A 136 -6.23 -6.81 -3.20
C TYR A 136 -5.68 -5.39 -3.29
N HIS A 137 -4.36 -5.23 -3.15
CA HIS A 137 -3.73 -3.93 -2.91
C HIS A 137 -3.07 -3.31 -4.15
N GLN A 138 -2.77 -4.11 -5.18
CA GLN A 138 -2.13 -3.63 -6.41
C GLN A 138 -3.15 -3.43 -7.53
N LYS A 139 -2.82 -2.52 -8.44
CA LYS A 139 -3.53 -2.36 -9.70
C LYS A 139 -2.88 -3.27 -10.74
N LEU A 140 -3.65 -4.23 -11.25
CA LEU A 140 -3.14 -5.25 -12.16
C LEU A 140 -3.75 -5.06 -13.54
N SER A 141 -2.90 -5.09 -14.57
CA SER A 141 -3.32 -5.20 -15.96
C SER A 141 -3.86 -6.59 -16.24
N THR A 142 -4.70 -6.71 -17.28
CA THR A 142 -5.21 -8.00 -17.74
C THR A 142 -4.10 -8.88 -18.29
N ALA A 143 -3.07 -8.29 -18.90
CA ALA A 143 -1.87 -9.01 -19.33
C ALA A 143 -1.12 -9.66 -18.16
N PHE A 144 -0.91 -8.92 -17.06
CA PHE A 144 -0.28 -9.47 -15.86
C PHE A 144 -1.15 -10.54 -15.20
N MET A 145 -2.45 -10.31 -15.10
CA MET A 145 -3.38 -11.31 -14.58
C MET A 145 -3.42 -12.57 -15.45
N ASP A 146 -3.23 -12.46 -16.76
CA ASP A 146 -3.15 -13.59 -17.68
C ASP A 146 -1.85 -14.40 -17.46
N GLU A 147 -0.74 -13.70 -17.30
CA GLU A 147 0.58 -14.27 -17.00
C GLU A 147 0.52 -15.08 -15.69
N PHE A 148 -0.09 -14.52 -14.64
CA PHE A 148 -0.17 -15.13 -13.30
C PHE A 148 -1.54 -15.70 -12.95
N HIS A 149 -2.30 -16.15 -13.95
CA HIS A 149 -3.70 -16.58 -13.81
C HIS A 149 -3.94 -17.72 -12.81
N ARG A 150 -2.92 -18.51 -12.48
CA ARG A 150 -3.00 -19.61 -11.50
C ARG A 150 -2.81 -19.14 -10.06
N GLU A 151 -2.14 -18.00 -9.89
CA GLU A 151 -1.64 -17.54 -8.59
C GLU A 151 -2.56 -16.44 -8.03
N ILE A 152 -3.11 -15.60 -8.91
CA ILE A 152 -4.02 -14.52 -8.52
C ILE A 152 -5.31 -15.06 -7.86
N CYS A 153 -5.81 -14.31 -6.88
CA CYS A 153 -7.05 -14.64 -6.22
C CYS A 153 -8.25 -14.11 -7.03
N TRP A 154 -8.89 -15.01 -7.79
CA TRP A 154 -10.00 -14.68 -8.70
C TRP A 154 -11.18 -13.95 -8.06
N GLU A 155 -11.56 -14.35 -6.85
CA GLU A 155 -12.62 -13.68 -6.10
C GLU A 155 -12.27 -12.24 -5.78
N ILE A 156 -11.00 -12.00 -5.40
CA ILE A 156 -10.51 -10.66 -5.07
C ILE A 156 -10.40 -9.81 -6.34
N VAL A 157 -9.75 -10.31 -7.39
CA VAL A 157 -9.58 -9.50 -8.61
C VAL A 157 -10.91 -9.16 -9.27
N SER A 158 -11.93 -10.02 -9.13
CA SER A 158 -13.29 -9.74 -9.59
C SER A 158 -13.93 -8.53 -8.88
N PHE A 159 -13.53 -8.25 -7.64
CA PHE A 159 -14.02 -7.10 -6.88
C PHE A 159 -13.11 -5.86 -6.99
N THR A 160 -11.79 -6.03 -7.13
CA THR A 160 -10.82 -4.92 -7.13
C THR A 160 -10.39 -4.42 -8.50
N GLN A 161 -10.36 -5.26 -9.53
CA GLN A 161 -9.69 -4.95 -10.79
C GLN A 161 -10.67 -4.49 -11.87
N HIS A 162 -10.82 -3.18 -11.99
CA HIS A 162 -11.68 -2.55 -13.01
C HIS A 162 -11.23 -2.83 -14.45
N SER A 163 -9.94 -3.15 -14.66
CA SER A 163 -9.37 -3.48 -15.98
C SER A 163 -10.07 -4.68 -16.64
N ILE A 164 -10.61 -5.62 -15.85
CA ILE A 164 -11.41 -6.76 -16.35
C ILE A 164 -12.60 -6.28 -17.16
N CYS A 165 -13.26 -5.20 -16.75
CA CYS A 165 -14.46 -4.68 -17.42
C CYS A 165 -14.15 -3.95 -18.73
N GLN A 166 -12.87 -3.68 -19.01
CA GLN A 166 -12.39 -2.97 -20.20
C GLN A 166 -11.81 -3.92 -21.25
N ASP A 167 -11.56 -5.18 -20.89
CA ASP A 167 -10.96 -6.20 -21.73
C ASP A 167 -11.93 -7.38 -21.88
N LEU A 168 -12.73 -7.36 -22.95
CA LEU A 168 -13.75 -8.37 -23.21
C LEU A 168 -13.13 -9.75 -23.46
N ASP A 169 -11.98 -9.81 -24.13
CA ASP A 169 -11.35 -11.08 -24.48
C ASP A 169 -10.77 -11.76 -23.22
N PHE A 170 -10.15 -10.98 -22.33
CA PHE A 170 -9.72 -11.49 -21.02
C PHE A 170 -10.91 -12.00 -20.19
N ALA A 171 -11.99 -11.22 -20.11
CA ALA A 171 -13.17 -11.59 -19.35
C ALA A 171 -13.85 -12.87 -19.90
N GLU A 172 -13.90 -13.03 -21.23
CA GLU A 172 -14.40 -14.24 -21.88
C GLU A 172 -13.50 -15.45 -21.56
N LYS A 173 -12.17 -15.29 -21.72
CA LYS A 173 -11.17 -16.34 -21.45
C LYS A 173 -11.29 -16.91 -20.04
N TYR A 174 -11.51 -16.05 -19.05
CA TYR A 174 -11.60 -16.42 -17.63
C TYR A 174 -13.01 -16.41 -17.05
N ALA A 175 -14.03 -16.45 -17.91
CA ALA A 175 -15.43 -16.31 -17.50
C ALA A 175 -15.88 -17.32 -16.41
N SER A 176 -15.27 -18.51 -16.36
CA SER A 176 -15.58 -19.54 -15.36
C SER A 176 -14.95 -19.30 -13.99
N ARG A 177 -13.89 -18.48 -13.92
CA ARG A 177 -13.17 -18.15 -12.69
C ARG A 177 -13.64 -16.85 -12.06
N LEU A 178 -14.15 -15.93 -12.88
CA LEU A 178 -14.64 -14.64 -12.45
C LEU A 178 -15.90 -14.75 -11.59
N ASN A 179 -15.93 -13.98 -10.50
CA ASN A 179 -17.12 -13.79 -9.69
C ASN A 179 -17.96 -12.65 -10.28
N TRP A 180 -18.91 -13.02 -11.15
CA TRP A 180 -19.79 -12.08 -11.85
C TRP A 180 -20.66 -11.22 -10.92
N PHE A 181 -21.02 -11.75 -9.74
CA PHE A 181 -21.73 -10.96 -8.74
C PHE A 181 -20.84 -9.84 -8.19
N SER A 182 -19.59 -10.16 -7.82
CA SER A 182 -18.62 -9.16 -7.35
C SER A 182 -18.29 -8.14 -8.43
N ILE A 183 -18.13 -8.58 -9.69
CA ILE A 183 -17.94 -7.69 -10.83
C ILE A 183 -19.09 -6.69 -10.91
N CYS A 184 -20.34 -7.18 -10.90
CA CYS A 184 -21.54 -6.36 -10.98
C CYS A 184 -21.74 -5.43 -9.78
N LYS A 185 -21.28 -5.79 -8.59
CA LYS A 185 -21.51 -5.01 -7.37
C LYS A 185 -20.48 -3.89 -7.18
N TYR A 186 -19.22 -4.17 -7.51
CA TYR A 186 -18.10 -3.32 -7.10
C TYR A 186 -17.42 -2.57 -8.26
N ASN A 187 -17.77 -2.88 -9.51
CA ASN A 187 -17.18 -2.24 -10.68
C ASN A 187 -18.24 -1.44 -11.45
N SER A 188 -17.81 -0.34 -12.07
CA SER A 188 -18.64 0.34 -13.07
C SER A 188 -18.58 -0.46 -14.36
N LEU A 189 -19.72 -0.97 -14.83
CA LEU A 189 -19.78 -1.84 -16.00
C LEU A 189 -20.08 -1.04 -17.27
N PRO A 190 -19.20 -1.07 -18.29
CA PRO A 190 -19.51 -0.53 -19.61
C PRO A 190 -20.70 -1.27 -20.23
N VAL A 191 -21.53 -0.55 -20.99
CA VAL A 191 -22.73 -1.13 -21.64
C VAL A 191 -22.36 -2.30 -22.55
N ASP A 192 -21.27 -2.20 -23.30
CA ASP A 192 -20.84 -3.27 -24.20
C ASP A 192 -20.35 -4.51 -23.44
N PHE A 193 -19.75 -4.33 -22.25
CA PHE A 193 -19.42 -5.43 -21.35
C PHE A 193 -20.68 -6.15 -20.88
N ILE A 194 -21.69 -5.40 -20.43
CA ILE A 194 -22.98 -5.96 -20.02
C ILE A 194 -23.64 -6.71 -21.18
N LYS A 195 -23.70 -6.11 -22.37
CA LYS A 195 -24.29 -6.75 -23.56
C LYS A 195 -23.59 -8.05 -23.89
N ARG A 196 -22.25 -8.07 -23.86
CA ARG A 196 -21.45 -9.25 -24.17
C ARG A 196 -21.71 -10.39 -23.17
N PHE A 197 -21.80 -10.06 -21.88
CA PHE A 197 -21.88 -11.04 -20.80
C PHE A 197 -23.23 -11.09 -20.09
N ILE A 198 -24.31 -10.64 -20.74
CA ILE A 198 -25.63 -10.48 -20.11
C ILE A 198 -26.13 -11.77 -19.44
N ARG A 199 -25.84 -12.93 -20.04
CA ARG A 199 -26.23 -14.25 -19.53
C ARG A 199 -25.48 -14.70 -18.27
N ARG A 200 -24.38 -14.02 -17.92
CA ARG A 200 -23.58 -14.29 -16.71
C ARG A 200 -24.06 -13.48 -15.51
N PHE A 201 -24.84 -12.43 -15.76
CA PHE A 201 -25.34 -11.56 -14.71
C PHE A 201 -26.74 -11.97 -14.25
N ASN A 202 -26.98 -11.79 -12.95
CA ASN A 202 -28.34 -11.85 -12.43
C ASN A 202 -29.05 -10.52 -12.74
N PRO A 203 -30.24 -10.53 -13.39
CA PRO A 203 -30.99 -9.31 -13.70
C PRO A 203 -31.27 -8.42 -12.49
N TYR A 204 -31.54 -9.02 -11.32
CA TYR A 204 -31.76 -8.26 -10.09
C TYR A 204 -30.50 -7.54 -9.62
N THR A 205 -29.31 -8.14 -9.79
CA THR A 205 -28.05 -7.50 -9.38
C THR A 205 -27.66 -6.39 -10.34
N LEU A 206 -27.92 -6.55 -11.64
CA LEU A 206 -27.75 -5.48 -12.63
C LEU A 206 -28.67 -4.30 -12.34
N TYR A 207 -29.93 -4.56 -12.02
CA TYR A 207 -30.86 -3.49 -11.65
C TYR A 207 -30.40 -2.78 -10.36
N TYR A 208 -30.13 -3.54 -9.31
CA TYR A 208 -29.85 -2.99 -7.99
C TYR A 208 -28.51 -2.23 -7.93
N TYR A 209 -27.44 -2.78 -8.51
CA TYR A 209 -26.10 -2.19 -8.40
C TYR A 209 -25.72 -1.30 -9.59
N GLN A 210 -26.27 -1.56 -10.78
CA GLN A 210 -25.87 -0.86 -12.00
C GLN A 210 -27.00 -0.02 -12.61
N GLY A 211 -28.24 -0.14 -12.12
CA GLY A 211 -29.39 0.61 -12.62
C GLY A 211 -29.92 0.13 -13.98
N TYR A 212 -29.47 -1.02 -14.49
CA TYR A 212 -29.93 -1.57 -15.76
C TYR A 212 -31.13 -2.49 -15.56
N VAL A 213 -32.22 -2.20 -16.27
CA VAL A 213 -33.38 -3.09 -16.35
C VAL A 213 -33.19 -4.05 -17.51
N VAL A 214 -33.20 -5.35 -17.23
CA VAL A 214 -33.20 -6.39 -18.27
C VAL A 214 -34.65 -6.71 -18.59
N LEU A 215 -35.16 -6.12 -19.68
CA LEU A 215 -36.59 -6.14 -20.01
C LEU A 215 -37.07 -7.51 -20.51
N GLU A 216 -36.19 -8.34 -21.06
CA GLU A 216 -36.59 -9.65 -21.60
C GLU A 216 -35.56 -10.75 -21.31
N SER A 217 -36.10 -11.89 -20.84
CA SER A 217 -35.44 -13.18 -20.69
C SER A 217 -34.88 -13.69 -22.05
N PRO A 218 -34.05 -14.74 -22.10
CA PRO A 218 -32.66 -14.81 -22.60
C PRO A 218 -32.40 -14.63 -24.12
N TYR A 219 -33.30 -14.01 -24.91
CA TYR A 219 -33.22 -13.97 -26.39
C TYR A 219 -33.34 -12.60 -27.07
N ALA A 220 -33.56 -11.48 -26.39
CA ALA A 220 -33.80 -10.21 -27.09
C ALA A 220 -32.81 -9.10 -26.74
N GLU A 221 -32.52 -8.30 -27.77
CA GLU A 221 -31.57 -7.20 -27.82
C GLU A 221 -31.75 -6.17 -26.69
N VAL A 222 -30.64 -5.79 -26.05
CA VAL A 222 -30.61 -4.78 -24.99
C VAL A 222 -30.96 -3.41 -25.58
N LYS A 223 -32.17 -2.90 -25.31
CA LYS A 223 -32.53 -1.50 -25.54
C LYS A 223 -32.17 -0.64 -24.32
N LEU A 224 -31.48 0.48 -24.60
CA LEU A 224 -31.12 1.50 -23.63
C LEU A 224 -32.35 2.33 -23.27
N GLU A 225 -32.86 2.19 -22.04
CA GLU A 225 -33.66 3.24 -21.42
C GLU A 225 -32.81 3.96 -20.36
N CYS A 226 -32.51 5.22 -20.64
CA CYS A 226 -31.71 6.09 -19.79
C CYS A 226 -32.55 6.68 -18.64
N ARG A 227 -31.93 6.61 -17.45
CA ARG A 227 -32.02 7.50 -16.27
C ARG A 227 -33.25 7.41 -15.36
N ARG A 228 -32.95 7.19 -14.07
CA ARG A 228 -33.54 7.95 -12.95
C ARG A 228 -32.46 8.44 -11.98
N PRO A 229 -32.72 9.54 -11.25
CA PRO A 229 -31.69 10.30 -10.55
C PRO A 229 -31.22 9.60 -9.27
N ALA A 230 -29.99 9.93 -8.87
CA ALA A 230 -29.31 9.38 -7.71
C ALA A 230 -30.18 9.43 -6.43
N PRO A 231 -30.18 8.37 -5.59
CA PRO A 231 -30.69 8.48 -4.24
C PRO A 231 -29.61 9.07 -3.34
N TYR A 232 -29.88 10.31 -2.92
CA TYR A 232 -29.47 11.01 -1.70
C TYR A 232 -28.09 11.70 -1.62
N ALA A 233 -28.19 12.99 -1.31
CA ALA A 233 -27.21 13.84 -0.65
C ALA A 233 -26.98 13.42 0.82
#